data_AF-A0A0G1YAB1-F1
#
_entry.id   AF-A0A0G1YAB1-F1
#
_cell.length_a   1.000
_cell.length_b   1.000
_cell.length_c   1.000
_cell.angle_alpha   90.00
_cell.angle_beta   90.00
_cell.angle_gamma   90.00
#
_symmetry.space_group_name_H-M   'P 1'
#
loop_
_entity.id
_entity.type
_entity.pdbx_description
1 polymer ?
#
loop_
_entity_poly.entity_id
_entity_poly.type
_entity_poly.pdbx_seq_one_letter_code
_entity_poly.pdbx_strand_id
1 'polypeptide(L)'
;MLESALEKLSARQPEILDSVLQRMTVLHVRSATERDDEERIMEGMSGQIMGETTQRAHLALADQETRALVERAQQERWSEQRLTQSIAATRQRIAANMFKEHWFESTLSTSDFPIHAATYGTWMFRYDLRRLMAENPSPERLGDFGWLRFDVDGLRSFKDCTSHTHTTLFLRQMARIFVDPHGPTRRRLEEQGIHVIPMATGGDEFELFLRGSTPLPPQLIEDTIASFQAEISSSEKLSSFLDFDDEDVLITYGMPSSDQRKAFFALHPDQRSDQLRAIRATLQFNSSPNGKFITSVAGGGALLTEGILLAVERDEHDLQGSDETFTTLREQIVQSTIDLARDRQGRNKEESLRILEDSDLNLYRFRLRNHQNRQLHDEKRQAEERAEQAEERAERLERELAASRGGVVRLLGTPRAGQDGSFPQ
;
A
#
# COMPACT_ATOMS: atom_id res chain seq x y z
N MET A 1 -1.56 6.53 18.94
CA MET A 1 -1.33 5.67 20.12
C MET A 1 -0.11 4.77 19.92
N LEU A 2 0.02 4.09 18.78
CA LEU A 2 1.19 3.25 18.43
C LEU A 2 2.55 3.97 18.51
N GLU A 3 2.69 5.20 18.01
CA GLU A 3 3.99 5.92 18.07
C GLU A 3 4.41 6.30 19.49
N SER A 4 3.46 6.69 20.35
CA SER A 4 3.76 6.99 21.76
C SER A 4 4.21 5.75 22.54
N ALA A 5 3.86 4.55 22.08
CA ALA A 5 4.28 3.30 22.68
C ALA A 5 5.61 2.79 22.09
N LEU A 6 5.81 2.91 20.78
CA LEU A 6 7.10 2.68 20.13
C LEU A 6 8.21 3.61 20.66
N GLU A 7 7.90 4.89 20.92
CA GLU A 7 8.83 5.85 21.55
C GLU A 7 9.24 5.41 22.96
N LYS A 8 8.30 4.87 23.76
CA LYS A 8 8.59 4.35 25.10
C LYS A 8 9.43 3.08 25.05
N LEU A 9 9.23 2.23 24.04
CA LEU A 9 9.99 1.00 23.84
C LEU A 9 11.37 1.27 23.23
N SER A 10 11.56 2.37 22.52
CA SER A 10 12.85 2.77 21.93
C SER A 10 13.95 2.92 23.00
N ALA A 11 13.61 3.42 24.19
CA ALA A 11 14.55 3.52 25.32
C ALA A 11 15.04 2.15 25.84
N ARG A 12 14.28 1.08 25.62
CA ARG A 12 14.59 -0.31 26.00
C ARG A 12 14.92 -1.19 24.80
N GLN A 13 15.08 -0.59 23.62
CA GLN A 13 15.25 -1.31 22.37
C GLN A 13 16.41 -2.32 22.41
N PRO A 14 17.61 -2.00 22.93
CA PRO A 14 18.70 -2.98 22.99
C PRO A 14 18.32 -4.23 23.81
N GLU A 15 17.70 -4.06 24.97
CA GLU A 15 17.27 -5.17 25.84
C GLU A 15 16.22 -6.07 25.16
N ILE A 16 15.27 -5.44 24.47
CA ILE A 16 14.18 -6.14 23.77
C ILE A 16 14.75 -6.93 22.59
N LEU A 17 15.59 -6.32 21.76
CA LEU A 17 16.21 -6.98 20.62
C LEU A 17 17.07 -8.16 21.05
N ASP A 18 17.86 -8.00 22.12
CA ASP A 18 18.66 -9.09 22.71
C ASP A 18 17.78 -10.24 23.17
N SER A 19 16.70 -9.95 23.91
CA SER A 19 15.80 -10.97 24.44
C SER A 19 15.10 -11.76 23.33
N VAL A 20 14.59 -11.06 22.30
CA VAL A 20 13.92 -11.68 21.16
C VAL A 20 14.90 -12.52 20.35
N LEU A 21 16.13 -12.02 20.11
CA LEU A 21 17.17 -12.78 19.42
C LEU A 21 17.54 -14.06 20.17
N GLN A 22 17.75 -13.97 21.49
CA GLN A 22 18.04 -15.13 22.33
C GLN A 22 16.93 -16.17 22.24
N ARG A 23 15.66 -15.73 22.32
CA ARG A 23 14.51 -16.61 22.19
C ARG A 23 14.44 -17.27 20.82
N MET A 24 14.57 -16.49 19.74
CA MET A 24 14.61 -17.00 18.38
C MET A 24 15.73 -18.02 18.17
N THR A 25 16.92 -17.77 18.73
CA THR A 25 18.06 -18.69 18.66
C THR A 25 17.75 -20.02 19.34
N VAL A 26 17.22 -19.98 20.57
CA VAL A 26 16.82 -21.19 21.31
C VAL A 26 15.75 -21.98 20.56
N LEU A 27 14.73 -21.30 20.04
CA LEU A 27 13.66 -21.93 19.26
C LEU A 27 14.17 -22.50 17.94
N HIS A 28 15.09 -21.81 17.27
CA HIS A 28 15.70 -22.28 16.03
C HIS A 28 16.42 -23.61 16.26
N VAL A 29 17.31 -23.67 17.27
CA VAL A 29 18.06 -24.87 17.65
C VAL A 29 17.12 -26.03 18.01
N ARG A 30 16.09 -25.80 18.84
CA ARG A 30 15.08 -26.82 19.16
C ARG A 30 14.38 -27.35 17.90
N SER A 31 14.00 -26.43 17.01
CA SER A 31 13.29 -26.79 15.78
C SER A 31 14.17 -27.53 14.76
N ALA A 32 15.49 -27.30 14.77
CA ALA A 32 16.47 -28.01 13.95
C ALA A 32 16.72 -29.44 14.44
N THR A 33 16.38 -29.74 15.71
CA THR A 33 16.50 -31.09 16.28
C THR A 33 15.24 -31.95 16.11
N GLU A 34 14.13 -31.38 15.62
CA GLU A 34 12.81 -32.04 15.66
C GLU A 34 12.25 -32.50 14.28
N ARG A 35 12.71 -31.98 13.13
CA ARG A 35 12.35 -32.45 11.77
C ARG A 35 13.41 -32.11 10.73
N ASP A 36 13.52 -32.93 9.67
CA ASP A 36 14.39 -32.68 8.51
C ASP A 36 13.99 -31.37 7.81
N ASP A 37 15.01 -30.55 7.53
CA ASP A 37 14.84 -29.17 7.06
C ASP A 37 14.16 -29.05 5.69
N GLU A 38 14.27 -30.07 4.85
CA GLU A 38 13.67 -30.13 3.51
C GLU A 38 12.15 -30.34 3.54
N GLU A 39 11.65 -31.18 4.43
CA GLU A 39 10.22 -31.49 4.54
C GLU A 39 9.45 -30.28 5.11
N ARG A 40 10.08 -29.50 6.01
CA ARG A 40 9.53 -28.24 6.56
C ARG A 40 9.47 -27.09 5.56
N ILE A 41 10.50 -26.96 4.72
CA ILE A 41 10.52 -25.95 3.64
C ILE A 41 9.43 -26.30 2.62
N MET A 42 9.27 -27.59 2.30
CA MET A 42 8.23 -28.09 1.39
C MET A 42 6.81 -28.01 1.96
N GLU A 43 6.58 -28.30 3.24
CA GLU A 43 5.26 -28.19 3.89
C GLU A 43 4.84 -26.72 4.06
N GLY A 44 5.76 -25.84 4.48
CA GLY A 44 5.50 -24.40 4.58
C GLY A 44 5.28 -23.72 3.23
N MET A 45 5.92 -24.23 2.16
CA MET A 45 5.75 -23.73 0.79
C MET A 45 4.56 -24.35 0.05
N SER A 46 4.10 -25.54 0.43
CA SER A 46 2.98 -26.24 -0.23
C SER A 46 1.62 -26.00 0.44
N GLY A 47 1.56 -25.81 1.76
CA GLY A 47 0.31 -25.78 2.51
C GLY A 47 -0.48 -24.47 2.46
N GLN A 48 0.17 -23.33 2.28
CA GLN A 48 -0.49 -22.00 2.29
C GLN A 48 -0.70 -21.40 0.90
N ILE A 49 -0.05 -21.95 -0.12
CA ILE A 49 0.21 -21.19 -1.33
C ILE A 49 -0.43 -21.90 -2.56
N MET A 50 -0.46 -23.24 -2.66
CA MET A 50 -0.94 -23.91 -3.88
C MET A 50 -2.46 -24.00 -3.93
N GLY A 51 -3.08 -23.46 -4.99
CA GLY A 51 -4.42 -23.91 -5.37
C GLY A 51 -4.40 -25.43 -5.60
N GLU A 52 -5.43 -26.13 -5.13
CA GLU A 52 -5.46 -27.61 -5.09
C GLU A 52 -5.06 -28.28 -6.42
N THR A 53 -5.39 -27.65 -7.55
CA THR A 53 -5.10 -28.15 -8.89
C THR A 53 -3.60 -28.18 -9.18
N THR A 54 -2.86 -27.15 -8.77
CA THR A 54 -1.40 -27.05 -8.94
C THR A 54 -0.68 -27.98 -7.97
N GLN A 55 -1.20 -28.13 -6.74
CA GLN A 55 -0.70 -29.10 -5.77
C GLN A 55 -0.84 -30.54 -6.28
N ARG A 56 -1.99 -30.87 -6.88
CA ARG A 56 -2.21 -32.18 -7.51
C ARG A 56 -1.27 -32.42 -8.70
N ALA A 57 -1.04 -31.42 -9.54
CA ALA A 57 -0.09 -31.53 -10.66
C ALA A 57 1.35 -31.73 -10.16
N HIS A 58 1.75 -31.03 -9.09
CA HIS A 58 3.05 -31.19 -8.45
C HIS A 58 3.26 -32.60 -7.90
N LEU A 59 2.31 -33.09 -7.11
CA LEU A 59 2.36 -34.43 -6.54
C LEU A 59 2.41 -35.50 -7.64
N ALA A 60 1.67 -35.30 -8.75
CA ALA A 60 1.70 -36.20 -9.89
C ALA A 60 3.07 -36.24 -10.60
N LEU A 61 3.70 -35.07 -10.81
CA LEU A 61 5.02 -34.99 -11.44
C LEU A 61 6.12 -35.57 -10.54
N ALA A 62 6.08 -35.25 -9.23
CA ALA A 62 6.99 -35.80 -8.24
C ALA A 62 6.87 -37.32 -8.16
N ASP A 63 5.65 -37.86 -8.17
CA ASP A 63 5.42 -39.31 -8.19
C ASP A 63 5.92 -39.96 -9.49
N GLN A 64 5.70 -39.33 -10.64
CA GLN A 64 6.16 -39.85 -11.93
C GLN A 64 7.69 -39.98 -11.97
N GLU A 65 8.41 -38.92 -11.60
CA GLU A 65 9.87 -38.90 -11.58
C GLU A 65 10.45 -39.82 -10.49
N THR A 66 9.79 -39.90 -9.33
CA THR A 66 10.17 -40.82 -8.25
C THR A 66 10.04 -42.28 -8.72
N ARG A 67 8.96 -42.63 -9.43
CA ARG A 67 8.79 -43.99 -9.99
C ARG A 67 9.86 -44.31 -11.02
N ALA A 68 10.14 -43.39 -11.95
CA ALA A 68 11.21 -43.58 -12.94
C ALA A 68 12.58 -43.77 -12.28
N LEU A 69 12.87 -43.03 -11.20
CA LEU A 69 14.09 -43.16 -10.42
C LEU A 69 14.17 -44.51 -9.69
N VAL A 70 13.06 -44.97 -9.10
CA VAL A 70 12.98 -46.28 -8.43
C VAL A 70 13.20 -47.42 -9.41
N GLU A 71 12.57 -47.37 -10.59
CA GLU A 71 12.76 -48.37 -11.65
C GLU A 71 14.23 -48.43 -12.10
N ARG A 72 14.85 -47.26 -12.28
CA ARG A 72 16.28 -47.17 -12.62
C ARG A 72 17.18 -47.70 -11.51
N ALA A 73 16.90 -47.37 -10.26
CA ALA A 73 17.66 -47.84 -9.11
C ALA A 73 17.56 -49.36 -8.92
N GLN A 74 16.41 -49.96 -9.27
CA GLN A 74 16.24 -51.42 -9.28
C GLN A 74 17.08 -52.07 -10.39
N GLN A 75 17.09 -51.49 -11.60
CA GLN A 75 17.91 -51.98 -12.71
C GLN A 75 19.42 -51.87 -12.42
N GLU A 76 19.84 -50.76 -11.80
CA GLU A 76 21.24 -50.47 -11.48
C GLU A 76 21.67 -51.00 -10.09
N ARG A 77 20.79 -51.70 -9.37
CA ARG A 77 21.02 -52.29 -8.03
C ARG A 77 21.60 -51.30 -7.02
N TRP A 78 20.99 -50.14 -6.89
CA TRP A 78 21.42 -49.14 -5.91
C TRP A 78 21.19 -49.65 -4.48
N SER A 79 22.00 -49.15 -3.54
CA SER A 79 21.72 -49.34 -2.11
C SER A 79 20.49 -48.54 -1.70
N GLU A 80 19.79 -49.02 -0.67
CA GLU A 80 18.60 -48.39 -0.12
C GLU A 80 18.88 -46.96 0.37
N GLN A 81 20.06 -46.73 0.96
CA GLN A 81 20.52 -45.42 1.40
C GLN A 81 20.72 -44.44 0.22
N ARG A 82 21.29 -44.91 -0.91
CA ARG A 82 21.49 -44.10 -2.12
C ARG A 82 20.16 -43.79 -2.82
N LEU A 83 19.25 -44.77 -2.86
CA LEU A 83 17.91 -44.59 -3.39
C LEU A 83 17.15 -43.51 -2.60
N THR A 84 17.16 -43.61 -1.26
CA THR A 84 16.50 -42.64 -0.37
C THR A 84 17.03 -41.22 -0.58
N GLN A 85 18.36 -41.05 -0.60
CA GLN A 85 19.00 -39.74 -0.86
C GLN A 85 18.66 -39.18 -2.25
N SER A 86 18.60 -40.05 -3.27
CA SER A 86 18.32 -39.62 -4.64
C SER A 86 16.84 -39.27 -4.85
N ILE A 87 15.93 -39.95 -4.16
CA ILE A 87 14.49 -39.60 -4.13
C ILE A 87 14.30 -38.23 -3.48
N ALA A 88 14.94 -37.99 -2.33
CA ALA A 88 14.91 -36.71 -1.65
C ALA A 88 15.42 -35.56 -2.56
N ALA A 89 16.61 -35.73 -3.13
CA ALA A 89 17.19 -34.74 -4.06
C ALA A 89 16.33 -34.52 -5.31
N THR A 90 15.69 -35.57 -5.84
CA THR A 90 14.82 -35.46 -7.02
C THR A 90 13.54 -34.69 -6.70
N ARG A 91 12.90 -34.99 -5.57
CA ARG A 91 11.72 -34.25 -5.10
C ARG A 91 12.07 -32.79 -4.82
N GLN A 92 13.21 -32.52 -4.18
CA GLN A 92 13.71 -31.18 -3.93
C GLN A 92 13.96 -30.41 -5.24
N ARG A 93 14.60 -31.05 -6.24
CA ARG A 93 14.84 -30.44 -7.56
C ARG A 93 13.54 -30.13 -8.30
N ILE A 94 12.59 -31.06 -8.32
CA ILE A 94 11.29 -30.87 -8.98
C ILE A 94 10.53 -29.74 -8.32
N ALA A 95 10.49 -29.73 -6.99
CA ALA A 95 9.90 -28.64 -6.24
C ALA A 95 10.58 -27.30 -6.58
N ALA A 96 11.90 -27.22 -6.45
CA ALA A 96 12.65 -26.00 -6.78
C ALA A 96 12.41 -25.50 -8.22
N ASN A 97 12.32 -26.41 -9.21
CA ASN A 97 12.07 -26.07 -10.61
C ASN A 97 10.62 -25.61 -10.85
N MET A 98 9.64 -26.32 -10.30
CA MET A 98 8.23 -25.91 -10.39
C MET A 98 7.98 -24.58 -9.68
N PHE A 99 8.64 -24.37 -8.53
CA PHE A 99 8.61 -23.10 -7.82
C PHE A 99 9.20 -21.98 -8.68
N LYS A 100 10.35 -22.20 -9.32
CA LYS A 100 10.96 -21.24 -10.25
C LYS A 100 10.06 -20.85 -11.42
N GLU A 101 9.27 -21.78 -11.95
CA GLU A 101 8.53 -21.57 -13.19
C GLU A 101 7.13 -20.95 -13.04
N HIS A 102 6.46 -21.05 -11.88
CA HIS A 102 5.00 -20.75 -11.83
C HIS A 102 4.51 -19.86 -10.68
N TRP A 103 5.38 -19.43 -9.76
CA TRP A 103 4.93 -18.73 -8.55
C TRP A 103 5.25 -17.24 -8.48
N PHE A 104 6.38 -16.87 -9.05
CA PHE A 104 7.06 -15.64 -8.68
C PHE A 104 6.88 -14.53 -9.69
N GLU A 105 5.87 -14.61 -10.55
CA GLU A 105 5.61 -13.57 -11.53
C GLU A 105 4.22 -12.99 -11.32
N SER A 106 4.20 -11.71 -10.96
CA SER A 106 2.97 -10.92 -10.97
C SER A 106 2.36 -10.89 -12.37
N THR A 107 1.06 -10.62 -12.50
CA THR A 107 0.46 -10.27 -13.81
C THR A 107 1.11 -9.01 -14.43
N LEU A 108 1.80 -8.22 -13.60
CA LEU A 108 2.62 -7.08 -13.98
C LEU A 108 4.04 -7.47 -14.41
N SER A 109 4.44 -8.74 -14.28
CA SER A 109 5.72 -9.27 -14.75
C SER A 109 5.77 -9.30 -16.28
N THR A 110 6.94 -9.00 -16.83
CA THR A 110 7.26 -9.18 -18.25
C THR A 110 8.64 -9.81 -18.40
N SER A 111 8.96 -10.33 -19.59
CA SER A 111 10.28 -10.93 -19.87
C SER A 111 11.45 -10.00 -19.59
N ASP A 112 11.25 -8.71 -19.86
CA ASP A 112 12.30 -7.69 -19.78
C ASP A 112 12.41 -7.12 -18.35
N PHE A 113 11.33 -7.18 -17.58
CA PHE A 113 11.18 -6.56 -16.27
C PHE A 113 10.42 -7.50 -15.33
N PRO A 114 11.06 -8.59 -14.87
CA PRO A 114 10.41 -9.56 -14.01
C PRO A 114 10.14 -8.93 -12.64
N ILE A 115 8.90 -8.97 -12.18
CA ILE A 115 8.51 -8.53 -10.83
C ILE A 115 7.76 -9.63 -10.11
N HIS A 116 8.09 -9.77 -8.83
CA HIS A 116 7.57 -10.86 -8.01
C HIS A 116 6.19 -10.58 -7.42
N ALA A 117 5.49 -11.63 -7.03
CA ALA A 117 4.32 -11.51 -6.16
C ALA A 117 4.77 -11.22 -4.72
N ALA A 118 3.97 -10.50 -3.93
CA ALA A 118 4.26 -10.15 -2.53
C ALA A 118 4.56 -11.36 -1.63
N THR A 119 3.93 -12.50 -1.92
CA THR A 119 4.19 -13.77 -1.21
C THR A 119 5.65 -14.20 -1.32
N TYR A 120 6.34 -13.86 -2.42
CA TYR A 120 7.74 -14.16 -2.61
C TYR A 120 8.65 -13.42 -1.64
N GLY A 121 8.53 -12.09 -1.54
CA GLY A 121 9.43 -11.36 -0.64
C GLY A 121 9.09 -11.59 0.82
N THR A 122 7.82 -11.86 1.17
CA THR A 122 7.47 -12.32 2.51
C THR A 122 8.20 -13.62 2.85
N TRP A 123 8.23 -14.57 1.91
CA TRP A 123 8.98 -15.81 2.05
C TRP A 123 10.49 -15.56 2.16
N MET A 124 11.05 -14.72 1.28
CA MET A 124 12.49 -14.36 1.31
C MET A 124 12.89 -13.70 2.63
N PHE A 125 12.04 -12.83 3.17
CA PHE A 125 12.28 -12.17 4.44
C PHE A 125 12.34 -13.20 5.59
N ARG A 126 11.35 -14.11 5.63
CA ARG A 126 11.35 -15.23 6.59
C ARG A 126 12.55 -16.17 6.40
N TYR A 127 12.96 -16.42 5.16
CA TYR A 127 14.11 -17.27 4.84
C TYR A 127 15.42 -16.63 5.31
N ASP A 128 15.63 -15.35 5.02
CA ASP A 128 16.85 -14.65 5.40
C ASP A 128 16.98 -14.46 6.91
N LEU A 129 15.87 -14.26 7.62
CA LEU A 129 15.86 -14.22 9.08
C LEU A 129 16.23 -15.59 9.69
N ARG A 130 15.76 -16.69 9.07
CA ARG A 130 16.22 -18.05 9.45
C ARG A 130 17.71 -18.22 9.20
N ARG A 131 18.21 -17.75 8.05
CA ARG A 131 19.62 -17.84 7.69
C ARG A 131 20.50 -17.06 8.69
N LEU A 132 20.05 -15.89 9.12
CA LEU A 132 20.71 -15.11 10.17
C LEU A 132 20.88 -15.93 11.46
N MET A 133 19.84 -16.64 11.89
CA MET A 133 19.90 -17.47 13.10
C MET A 133 20.89 -18.64 12.97
N ALA A 134 21.08 -19.18 11.76
CA ALA A 134 21.96 -20.30 11.51
C ALA A 134 23.45 -19.89 11.38
N GLU A 135 23.72 -18.71 10.81
CA GLU A 135 25.08 -18.31 10.41
C GLU A 135 25.79 -17.47 11.49
N ASN A 136 25.18 -16.35 11.91
CA ASN A 136 25.84 -15.39 12.78
C ASN A 136 24.80 -14.49 13.48
N PRO A 137 24.07 -15.02 14.48
CA PRO A 137 23.05 -14.26 15.17
C PRO A 137 23.67 -13.16 16.03
N SER A 138 23.36 -11.90 15.72
CA SER A 138 23.60 -10.78 16.62
C SER A 138 22.44 -9.76 16.57
N PRO A 139 22.22 -9.00 17.66
CA PRO A 139 21.08 -8.08 17.75
C PRO A 139 21.16 -6.97 16.70
N GLU A 140 22.38 -6.50 16.42
CA GLU A 140 22.69 -5.48 15.41
C GLU A 140 22.25 -5.93 14.01
N ARG A 141 22.48 -7.20 13.65
CA ARG A 141 22.10 -7.78 12.35
C ARG A 141 20.58 -7.88 12.14
N LEU A 142 19.77 -7.76 13.20
CA LEU A 142 18.31 -7.59 12.99
C LEU A 142 18.00 -6.28 12.25
N GLY A 143 18.89 -5.29 12.33
CA GLY A 143 18.76 -4.03 11.61
C GLY A 143 19.03 -4.12 10.10
N ASP A 144 19.48 -5.26 9.57
CA ASP A 144 19.79 -5.37 8.13
C ASP A 144 18.55 -5.38 7.24
N PHE A 145 17.37 -5.59 7.80
CA PHE A 145 16.17 -5.87 7.05
C PHE A 145 15.17 -4.71 7.13
N GLY A 146 14.57 -4.40 5.98
CA GLY A 146 13.52 -3.40 5.88
C GLY A 146 12.42 -3.83 4.93
N TRP A 147 11.24 -3.23 5.10
CA TRP A 147 10.10 -3.39 4.24
C TRP A 147 9.58 -2.02 3.82
N LEU A 148 9.40 -1.81 2.52
CA LEU A 148 8.74 -0.63 1.98
C LEU A 148 7.44 -1.05 1.31
N ARG A 149 6.44 -0.18 1.38
CA ARG A 149 5.16 -0.31 0.69
C ARG A 149 4.83 0.98 -0.02
N PHE A 150 4.32 0.85 -1.24
CA PHE A 150 3.86 1.93 -2.09
C PHE A 150 2.45 1.61 -2.56
N ASP A 151 1.60 2.61 -2.61
CA ASP A 151 0.24 2.51 -3.13
C ASP A 151 0.00 3.64 -4.14
N VAL A 152 -0.45 3.30 -5.33
CA VAL A 152 -0.68 4.30 -6.39
C VAL A 152 -1.88 5.16 -6.08
N ASP A 153 -1.66 6.46 -6.01
CA ASP A 153 -2.73 7.41 -5.73
C ASP A 153 -3.67 7.50 -6.94
N GLY A 154 -4.98 7.49 -6.70
CA GLY A 154 -5.98 7.77 -7.75
C GLY A 154 -6.03 6.77 -8.91
N LEU A 155 -5.47 5.55 -8.78
CA LEU A 155 -5.51 4.54 -9.84
C LEU A 155 -6.93 4.26 -10.31
N ARG A 156 -7.91 4.26 -9.39
CA ARG A 156 -9.30 4.01 -9.78
C ARG A 156 -9.87 5.13 -10.65
N SER A 157 -9.52 6.39 -10.42
CA SER A 157 -9.92 7.50 -11.28
C SER A 157 -9.16 7.50 -12.60
N PHE A 158 -7.90 7.10 -12.59
CA PHE A 158 -7.17 6.79 -13.83
C PHE A 158 -7.89 5.73 -14.67
N LYS A 159 -8.41 4.67 -14.02
CA LYS A 159 -9.22 3.65 -14.68
C LYS A 159 -10.56 4.20 -15.18
N ASP A 160 -11.20 5.12 -14.43
CA ASP A 160 -12.43 5.80 -14.88
C ASP A 160 -12.20 6.69 -16.12
N CYS A 161 -10.95 7.05 -16.43
CA CYS A 161 -10.58 7.78 -17.64
C CYS A 161 -10.21 6.86 -18.82
N THR A 162 -9.95 5.57 -18.58
CA THR A 162 -9.27 4.69 -19.54
C THR A 162 -9.89 3.28 -19.52
N SER A 163 -9.12 2.27 -19.96
CA SER A 163 -9.53 0.87 -19.94
C SER A 163 -8.73 0.06 -18.92
N HIS A 164 -9.22 -1.13 -18.59
CA HIS A 164 -8.48 -2.05 -17.73
C HIS A 164 -7.13 -2.44 -18.33
N THR A 165 -7.07 -2.71 -19.64
CA THR A 165 -5.82 -3.01 -20.36
C THR A 165 -4.81 -1.88 -20.24
N HIS A 166 -5.27 -0.63 -20.38
CA HIS A 166 -4.41 0.55 -20.26
C HIS A 166 -3.89 0.74 -18.84
N THR A 167 -4.75 0.50 -17.84
CA THR A 167 -4.37 0.49 -16.42
C THR A 167 -3.29 -0.56 -16.13
N THR A 168 -3.40 -1.76 -16.71
CA THR A 168 -2.38 -2.81 -16.55
C THR A 168 -1.05 -2.41 -17.18
N LEU A 169 -1.06 -1.80 -18.37
CA LEU A 169 0.18 -1.30 -19.00
C LEU A 169 0.83 -0.18 -18.18
N PHE A 170 0.03 0.71 -17.59
CA PHE A 170 0.49 1.74 -16.67
C PHE A 170 1.15 1.14 -15.43
N LEU A 171 0.51 0.16 -14.79
CA LEU A 171 1.07 -0.54 -13.62
C LEU A 171 2.34 -1.35 -13.95
N ARG A 172 2.45 -1.90 -15.17
CA ARG A 172 3.70 -2.52 -15.65
C ARG A 172 4.83 -1.50 -15.79
N GLN A 173 4.52 -0.28 -16.24
CA GLN A 173 5.51 0.79 -16.32
C GLN A 173 5.92 1.28 -14.91
N MET A 174 5.00 1.27 -13.93
CA MET A 174 5.33 1.50 -12.53
C MET A 174 6.27 0.41 -11.98
N ALA A 175 5.92 -0.86 -12.21
CA ALA A 175 6.75 -2.00 -11.81
C ALA A 175 8.18 -1.88 -12.35
N ARG A 176 8.33 -1.45 -13.61
CA ARG A 176 9.61 -1.21 -14.27
C ARG A 176 10.52 -0.28 -13.47
N ILE A 177 10.00 0.81 -12.90
CA ILE A 177 10.78 1.75 -12.08
C ILE A 177 11.39 1.05 -10.85
N PHE A 178 10.64 0.15 -10.22
CA PHE A 178 11.13 -0.59 -9.05
C PHE A 178 12.13 -1.71 -9.38
N VAL A 179 12.08 -2.27 -10.59
CA VAL A 179 12.95 -3.40 -10.99
C VAL A 179 14.18 -2.97 -11.79
N ASP A 180 14.17 -1.80 -12.43
CA ASP A 180 15.22 -1.39 -13.36
C ASP A 180 16.56 -1.20 -12.62
N PRO A 181 17.58 -2.07 -12.84
CA PRO A 181 18.88 -1.96 -12.17
C PRO A 181 19.63 -0.69 -12.58
N HIS A 182 19.26 -0.08 -13.70
CA HIS A 182 19.84 1.17 -14.17
C HIS A 182 19.09 2.41 -13.66
N GLY A 183 17.95 2.24 -13.00
CA GLY A 183 17.21 3.32 -12.35
C GLY A 183 18.04 4.00 -11.24
N PRO A 184 17.93 5.33 -11.06
CA PRO A 184 18.75 6.08 -10.12
C PRO A 184 18.60 5.57 -8.67
N THR A 185 17.37 5.29 -8.23
CA THR A 185 17.12 4.81 -6.87
C THR A 185 17.69 3.42 -6.64
N ARG A 186 17.48 2.51 -7.61
CA ARG A 186 18.00 1.14 -7.60
C ARG A 186 19.51 1.08 -7.56
N ARG A 187 20.16 1.84 -8.46
CA ARG A 187 21.63 1.92 -8.52
C ARG A 187 22.23 2.41 -7.20
N ARG A 188 21.65 3.46 -6.61
CA ARG A 188 22.11 3.99 -5.31
C ARG A 188 22.04 2.94 -4.20
N LEU A 189 20.97 2.16 -4.14
CA LEU A 189 20.82 1.09 -3.15
C LEU A 189 21.85 -0.03 -3.36
N GLU A 190 22.08 -0.41 -4.61
CA GLU A 190 23.08 -1.43 -4.97
C GLU A 190 24.51 -0.98 -4.64
N GLU A 191 24.85 0.29 -4.91
CA GLU A 191 26.15 0.90 -4.55
C GLU A 191 26.40 0.92 -3.04
N GLN A 192 25.33 0.99 -2.23
CA GLN A 192 25.38 0.89 -0.77
C GLN A 192 25.39 -0.56 -0.26
N GLY A 193 25.39 -1.55 -1.15
CA GLY A 193 25.36 -2.97 -0.80
C GLY A 193 24.02 -3.42 -0.22
N ILE A 194 22.92 -2.79 -0.65
CA ILE A 194 21.56 -3.14 -0.27
C ILE A 194 20.93 -3.95 -1.40
N HIS A 195 20.58 -5.18 -1.08
CA HIS A 195 19.81 -6.04 -1.97
C HIS A 195 18.32 -5.71 -1.85
N VAL A 196 17.64 -5.59 -2.99
CA VAL A 196 16.24 -5.15 -3.07
C VAL A 196 15.42 -6.13 -3.88
N ILE A 197 14.37 -6.68 -3.28
CA ILE A 197 13.39 -7.54 -3.94
C ILE A 197 12.08 -6.75 -4.10
N PRO A 198 11.79 -6.23 -5.30
CA PRO A 198 10.53 -5.57 -5.61
C PRO A 198 9.43 -6.60 -5.88
N MET A 199 8.22 -6.26 -5.45
CA MET A 199 7.04 -7.11 -5.51
C MET A 199 5.79 -6.30 -5.84
N ALA A 200 4.77 -6.99 -6.36
CA ALA A 200 3.41 -6.50 -6.51
C ALA A 200 2.45 -7.36 -5.69
N THR A 201 1.46 -6.74 -5.04
CA THR A 201 0.48 -7.44 -4.18
C THR A 201 -0.78 -7.90 -4.95
N GLY A 202 -0.94 -7.47 -6.20
CA GLY A 202 -2.08 -7.83 -7.07
C GLY A 202 -3.03 -6.67 -7.40
N GLY A 203 -2.80 -5.47 -6.85
CA GLY A 203 -3.55 -4.24 -7.13
C GLY A 203 -2.68 -3.07 -7.62
N ASP A 204 -2.92 -1.89 -7.06
CA ASP A 204 -2.13 -0.65 -7.17
C ASP A 204 -0.87 -0.66 -6.29
N GLU A 205 -0.70 -1.69 -5.49
CA GLU A 205 0.28 -1.72 -4.41
C GLU A 205 1.55 -2.48 -4.81
N PHE A 206 2.68 -1.88 -4.45
CA PHE A 206 4.02 -2.41 -4.65
C PHE A 206 4.76 -2.48 -3.31
N GLU A 207 5.61 -3.48 -3.17
CA GLU A 207 6.38 -3.69 -1.95
C GLU A 207 7.84 -3.95 -2.28
N LEU A 208 8.74 -3.52 -1.41
CA LEU A 208 10.17 -3.78 -1.54
C LEU A 208 10.68 -4.38 -0.25
N PHE A 209 11.25 -5.58 -0.35
CA PHE A 209 12.07 -6.14 0.71
C PHE A 209 13.51 -5.65 0.54
N LEU A 210 14.05 -5.02 1.58
CA LEU A 210 15.42 -4.51 1.63
C LEU A 210 16.26 -5.40 2.53
N ARG A 211 17.49 -5.69 2.08
CA ARG A 211 18.49 -6.40 2.86
C ARG A 211 19.85 -5.75 2.71
N GLY A 212 20.35 -5.16 3.78
CA GLY A 212 21.68 -4.59 3.87
C GLY A 212 22.78 -5.64 4.11
N SER A 213 23.97 -5.33 3.63
CA SER A 213 25.21 -5.96 4.11
C SER A 213 25.56 -5.53 5.55
N THR A 214 25.05 -4.37 5.97
CA THR A 214 25.13 -3.77 7.31
C THR A 214 23.74 -3.25 7.73
N PRO A 215 23.53 -2.93 9.03
CA PRO A 215 22.24 -2.44 9.51
C PRO A 215 21.78 -1.18 8.76
N LEU A 216 20.52 -1.20 8.33
CA LEU A 216 19.88 -0.11 7.60
C LEU A 216 19.50 1.02 8.56
N PRO A 217 19.93 2.27 8.32
CA PRO A 217 19.52 3.39 9.15
C PRO A 217 18.07 3.82 8.83
N PRO A 218 17.27 4.31 9.79
CA PRO A 218 15.90 4.77 9.53
C PRO A 218 15.81 5.83 8.43
N GLN A 219 16.78 6.75 8.34
CA GLN A 219 16.80 7.79 7.30
C GLN A 219 16.87 7.22 5.89
N LEU A 220 17.52 6.07 5.70
CA LEU A 220 17.60 5.41 4.39
C LEU A 220 16.23 4.97 3.90
N ILE A 221 15.34 4.54 4.80
CA ILE A 221 13.96 4.13 4.48
C ILE A 221 13.20 5.31 3.87
N GLU A 222 13.18 6.44 4.57
CA GLU A 222 12.51 7.67 4.11
C GLU A 222 13.13 8.22 2.82
N ASP A 223 14.46 8.28 2.74
CA ASP A 223 15.16 8.75 1.55
C ASP A 223 14.92 7.84 0.33
N THR A 224 14.68 6.55 0.56
CA THR A 224 14.37 5.59 -0.51
C THR A 224 12.95 5.77 -1.01
N ILE A 225 11.99 5.94 -0.09
CA ILE A 225 10.60 6.24 -0.41
C ILE A 225 10.52 7.54 -1.23
N ALA A 226 11.14 8.62 -0.74
CA ALA A 226 11.15 9.91 -1.41
C ALA A 226 11.79 9.85 -2.81
N SER A 227 12.87 9.08 -2.96
CA SER A 227 13.55 8.91 -4.26
C SER A 227 12.67 8.20 -5.28
N PHE A 228 11.99 7.11 -4.89
CA PHE A 228 11.05 6.43 -5.79
C PHE A 228 9.83 7.31 -6.10
N GLN A 229 9.29 8.04 -5.12
CA GLN A 229 8.20 9.00 -5.34
C GLN A 229 8.60 10.07 -6.37
N ALA A 230 9.82 10.62 -6.27
CA ALA A 230 10.35 11.57 -7.25
C ALA A 230 10.53 10.94 -8.63
N GLU A 231 11.08 9.73 -8.71
CA GLU A 231 11.28 9.00 -9.97
C GLU A 231 9.96 8.68 -10.68
N ILE A 232 8.94 8.30 -9.91
CA ILE A 232 7.58 8.02 -10.40
C ILE A 232 6.90 9.31 -10.89
N SER A 233 6.94 10.37 -10.09
CA SER A 233 6.25 11.63 -10.41
C SER A 233 6.88 12.38 -11.57
N SER A 234 8.20 12.25 -11.76
CA SER A 234 8.94 12.86 -12.86
C SER A 234 8.96 12.01 -14.14
N SER A 235 8.38 10.81 -14.13
CA SER A 235 8.42 9.89 -15.28
C SER A 235 7.56 10.39 -16.44
N GLU A 236 8.21 10.86 -17.50
CA GLU A 236 7.55 11.26 -18.74
C GLU A 236 6.70 10.11 -19.32
N LYS A 237 7.21 8.87 -19.26
CA LYS A 237 6.49 7.71 -19.77
C LYS A 237 5.20 7.47 -19.00
N LEU A 238 5.22 7.56 -17.67
CA LEU A 238 4.00 7.42 -16.86
C LEU A 238 3.02 8.56 -17.13
N SER A 239 3.52 9.80 -17.23
CA SER A 239 2.68 10.97 -17.55
C SER A 239 1.98 10.85 -18.91
N SER A 240 2.57 10.14 -19.88
CA SER A 240 1.98 9.94 -21.21
C SER A 240 0.81 8.95 -21.24
N PHE A 241 0.54 8.22 -20.16
CA PHE A 241 -0.57 7.27 -20.12
C PHE A 241 -1.94 7.93 -20.02
N LEU A 242 -2.01 9.20 -19.62
CA LEU A 242 -3.29 9.89 -19.49
C LEU A 242 -3.14 11.35 -19.89
N ASP A 243 -3.82 11.69 -20.99
CA ASP A 243 -3.89 13.04 -21.53
C ASP A 243 -5.31 13.58 -21.33
N PHE A 244 -5.45 14.67 -20.58
CA PHE A 244 -6.75 15.29 -20.35
C PHE A 244 -7.21 16.16 -21.51
N ASP A 245 -6.38 16.40 -22.53
CA ASP A 245 -6.79 17.06 -23.77
C ASP A 245 -7.38 16.08 -24.80
N ASP A 246 -7.32 14.76 -24.52
CA ASP A 246 -7.95 13.73 -25.36
C ASP A 246 -9.48 13.71 -25.15
N GLU A 247 -10.22 13.85 -26.25
CA GLU A 247 -11.69 13.83 -26.25
C GLU A 247 -12.25 12.51 -25.69
N ASP A 248 -11.65 11.37 -26.02
CA ASP A 248 -12.11 10.06 -25.55
C ASP A 248 -11.93 9.93 -24.02
N VAL A 249 -10.86 10.49 -23.47
CA VAL A 249 -10.61 10.56 -22.03
C VAL A 249 -11.67 11.42 -21.34
N LEU A 250 -11.95 12.61 -21.89
CA LEU A 250 -12.96 13.53 -21.36
C LEU A 250 -14.36 12.92 -21.38
N ILE A 251 -14.73 12.26 -22.48
CA ILE A 251 -16.01 11.55 -22.62
C ILE A 251 -16.08 10.40 -21.60
N THR A 252 -15.03 9.57 -21.50
CA THR A 252 -15.03 8.41 -20.60
C THR A 252 -15.14 8.83 -19.14
N TYR A 253 -14.40 9.88 -18.74
CA TYR A 253 -14.42 10.42 -17.39
C TYR A 253 -15.74 11.12 -17.04
N GLY A 254 -16.23 11.99 -17.93
CA GLY A 254 -17.41 12.83 -17.67
C GLY A 254 -18.74 12.11 -17.89
N MET A 255 -18.76 11.04 -18.69
CA MET A 255 -19.97 10.28 -19.05
C MET A 255 -19.74 8.77 -18.82
N PRO A 256 -19.71 8.32 -17.56
CA PRO A 256 -19.41 6.93 -17.22
C PRO A 256 -20.43 5.92 -17.77
N SER A 257 -21.70 6.31 -17.94
CA SER A 257 -22.74 5.39 -18.43
C SER A 257 -22.93 5.43 -19.96
N SER A 258 -23.40 4.32 -20.53
CA SER A 258 -23.71 4.26 -21.96
C SER A 258 -24.80 5.26 -22.36
N ASP A 259 -25.78 5.49 -21.50
CA ASP A 259 -26.89 6.40 -21.80
C ASP A 259 -26.44 7.86 -21.73
N GLN A 260 -25.53 8.23 -20.82
CA GLN A 260 -24.90 9.54 -20.80
C GLN A 260 -24.10 9.80 -22.07
N ARG A 261 -23.33 8.80 -22.55
CA ARG A 261 -22.59 8.91 -23.81
C ARG A 261 -23.52 9.06 -25.02
N LYS A 262 -24.62 8.28 -25.09
CA LYS A 262 -25.63 8.43 -26.15
C LYS A 262 -26.27 9.81 -26.14
N ALA A 263 -26.64 10.32 -24.95
CA ALA A 263 -27.19 11.65 -24.80
C ALA A 263 -26.21 12.73 -25.25
N PHE A 264 -24.93 12.61 -24.88
CA PHE A 264 -23.86 13.51 -25.34
C PHE A 264 -23.73 13.51 -26.86
N PHE A 265 -23.68 12.35 -27.52
CA PHE A 265 -23.58 12.27 -28.98
C PHE A 265 -24.83 12.75 -29.73
N ALA A 266 -25.97 12.88 -29.04
CA ALA A 266 -27.19 13.48 -29.60
C ALA A 266 -27.20 15.02 -29.53
N LEU A 267 -26.27 15.64 -28.80
CA LEU A 267 -26.17 17.10 -28.69
C LEU A 267 -25.61 17.75 -29.96
N HIS A 268 -25.94 19.03 -30.15
CA HIS A 268 -25.34 19.86 -31.21
C HIS A 268 -23.82 19.98 -31.00
N PRO A 269 -22.98 20.06 -32.07
CA PRO A 269 -21.53 20.20 -31.94
C PRO A 269 -21.04 21.28 -30.96
N ASP A 270 -21.70 22.43 -30.94
CA ASP A 270 -21.32 23.53 -30.02
C ASP A 270 -21.56 23.15 -28.55
N GLN A 271 -22.70 22.52 -28.25
CA GLN A 271 -23.03 22.05 -26.91
C GLN A 271 -22.08 20.95 -26.44
N ARG A 272 -21.67 20.05 -27.36
CA ARG A 272 -20.64 19.04 -27.06
C ARG A 272 -19.32 19.69 -26.71
N SER A 273 -18.91 20.68 -27.49
CA SER A 273 -17.66 21.44 -27.26
C SER A 273 -17.67 22.15 -25.90
N ASP A 274 -18.80 22.78 -25.54
CA ASP A 274 -18.95 23.45 -24.25
C ASP A 274 -18.94 22.46 -23.08
N GLN A 275 -19.59 21.30 -23.24
CA GLN A 275 -19.61 20.26 -22.21
C GLN A 275 -18.22 19.63 -22.00
N LEU A 276 -17.47 19.35 -23.07
CA LEU A 276 -16.09 18.87 -22.98
C LEU A 276 -15.18 19.91 -22.30
N ARG A 277 -15.34 21.20 -22.62
CA ARG A 277 -14.59 22.29 -21.97
C ARG A 277 -14.88 22.37 -20.47
N ALA A 278 -16.13 22.18 -20.07
CA ALA A 278 -16.53 22.16 -18.66
C ALA A 278 -15.90 20.96 -17.91
N ILE A 279 -15.90 19.77 -18.51
CA ILE A 279 -15.25 18.58 -17.93
C ILE A 279 -13.74 18.84 -17.82
N ARG A 280 -13.13 19.37 -18.87
CA ARG A 280 -11.70 19.68 -18.91
C ARG A 280 -11.26 20.61 -17.78
N ALA A 281 -12.08 21.60 -17.45
CA ALA A 281 -11.82 22.53 -16.34
C ALA A 281 -11.76 21.83 -14.97
N THR A 282 -12.49 20.72 -14.78
CA THR A 282 -12.42 19.91 -13.54
C THR A 282 -11.16 19.04 -13.44
N LEU A 283 -10.45 18.88 -14.57
CA LEU A 283 -9.20 18.11 -14.69
C LEU A 283 -7.98 19.04 -14.87
N GLN A 284 -8.13 20.30 -14.46
CA GLN A 284 -7.01 21.24 -14.33
C GLN A 284 -6.55 21.21 -12.87
N PHE A 285 -5.30 20.78 -12.68
CA PHE A 285 -4.66 20.64 -11.37
C PHE A 285 -3.60 21.73 -11.23
N ASN A 286 -3.50 22.35 -10.06
CA ASN A 286 -2.48 23.36 -9.76
C ASN A 286 -1.07 22.76 -9.91
N SER A 287 -0.93 21.49 -9.56
CA SER A 287 0.30 20.72 -9.69
C SER A 287 0.69 20.41 -11.15
N SER A 288 -0.25 20.47 -12.11
CA SER A 288 -0.01 20.14 -13.52
C SER A 288 -0.47 21.25 -14.46
N PRO A 289 0.38 22.29 -14.66
CA PRO A 289 0.03 23.44 -15.50
C PRO A 289 -0.21 23.10 -16.97
N ASN A 290 0.26 21.94 -17.43
CA ASN A 290 0.12 21.48 -18.82
C ASN A 290 -1.03 20.47 -19.01
N GLY A 291 -1.85 20.21 -17.99
CA GLY A 291 -2.99 19.28 -18.14
C GLY A 291 -2.63 17.80 -18.21
N LYS A 292 -1.42 17.42 -17.82
CA LYS A 292 -1.00 16.01 -17.78
C LYS A 292 -1.31 15.39 -16.44
N PHE A 293 -1.63 14.10 -16.42
CA PHE A 293 -1.71 13.37 -15.17
C PHE A 293 -0.31 13.24 -14.52
N ILE A 294 -0.16 13.75 -13.30
CA ILE A 294 1.04 13.53 -12.49
C ILE A 294 0.84 12.28 -11.66
N THR A 295 1.63 11.26 -12.00
CA THR A 295 1.61 10.00 -11.26
C THR A 295 2.22 10.21 -9.88
N SER A 296 1.60 9.65 -8.85
CA SER A 296 2.14 9.69 -7.49
C SER A 296 1.80 8.39 -6.77
N VAL A 297 2.58 8.12 -5.74
CA VAL A 297 2.37 7.00 -4.83
C VAL A 297 2.50 7.50 -3.39
N ALA A 298 1.65 7.00 -2.51
CA ALA A 298 1.89 7.08 -1.08
C ALA A 298 2.86 5.97 -0.69
N GLY A 299 3.97 6.32 -0.05
CA GLY A 299 4.97 5.37 0.43
C GLY A 299 4.99 5.29 1.96
N GLY A 300 5.38 4.14 2.49
CA GLY A 300 5.66 3.93 3.91
C GLY A 300 6.63 2.76 4.10
N GLY A 301 7.39 2.77 5.18
CA GLY A 301 8.39 1.74 5.41
C GLY A 301 8.69 1.49 6.88
N ALA A 302 9.29 0.35 7.16
CA ALA A 302 9.67 -0.07 8.50
C ALA A 302 10.93 -0.95 8.45
N LEU A 303 11.76 -0.82 9.49
CA LEU A 303 12.84 -1.76 9.78
C LEU A 303 12.31 -2.95 10.56
N LEU A 304 12.96 -4.11 10.43
CA LEU A 304 12.63 -5.29 11.23
C LEU A 304 12.74 -5.00 12.73
N THR A 305 13.71 -4.19 13.15
CA THR A 305 13.87 -3.80 14.56
C THR A 305 12.64 -3.06 15.10
N GLU A 306 11.99 -2.24 14.28
CA GLU A 306 10.73 -1.57 14.64
C GLU A 306 9.57 -2.56 14.70
N GLY A 307 9.52 -3.50 13.75
CA GLY A 307 8.54 -4.59 13.75
C GLY A 307 8.65 -5.50 14.97
N ILE A 308 9.86 -5.76 15.47
CA ILE A 308 10.09 -6.49 16.72
C ILE A 308 9.51 -5.71 17.90
N LEU A 309 9.78 -4.41 18.02
CA LEU A 309 9.23 -3.59 19.09
C LEU A 309 7.70 -3.59 19.06
N LEU A 310 7.11 -3.52 17.87
CA LEU A 310 5.66 -3.55 17.69
C LEU A 310 5.06 -4.91 18.08
N ALA A 311 5.67 -6.02 17.66
CA ALA A 311 5.24 -7.36 18.06
C ALA A 311 5.27 -7.53 19.59
N VAL A 312 6.28 -6.94 20.23
CA VAL A 312 6.43 -6.91 21.69
C VAL A 312 5.35 -6.09 22.37
N GLU A 313 5.07 -4.91 21.84
CA GLU A 313 4.02 -4.02 22.36
C GLU A 313 2.64 -4.68 22.32
N ARG A 314 2.34 -5.38 21.23
CA ARG A 314 1.02 -5.99 21.02
C ARG A 314 0.83 -7.30 21.79
N ASP A 315 1.87 -7.78 22.48
CA ASP A 315 1.90 -9.09 23.14
C ASP A 315 1.49 -10.22 22.18
N GLU A 316 1.82 -10.06 20.89
CA GLU A 316 1.43 -10.98 19.81
C GLU A 316 2.22 -12.29 19.83
N HIS A 317 3.18 -12.41 20.75
CA HIS A 317 4.16 -13.48 20.85
C HIS A 317 4.26 -13.98 22.30
N ASP A 318 4.54 -15.27 22.45
CA ASP A 318 4.81 -15.85 23.76
C ASP A 318 6.33 -15.99 23.97
N LEU A 319 6.99 -14.86 24.26
CA LEU A 319 8.44 -14.82 24.45
C LEU A 319 8.93 -15.75 25.57
N GLN A 320 8.06 -16.13 26.51
CA GLN A 320 8.44 -16.92 27.69
C GLN A 320 7.77 -18.29 27.79
N GLY A 321 6.61 -18.51 27.20
CA GLY A 321 5.86 -19.75 27.38
C GLY A 321 6.24 -20.85 26.39
N SER A 322 5.55 -21.98 26.51
CA SER A 322 5.97 -23.27 25.96
C SER A 322 5.56 -23.49 24.52
N ASP A 323 4.54 -22.77 24.04
CA ASP A 323 3.82 -23.10 22.81
C ASP A 323 4.35 -22.33 21.59
N GLU A 324 5.18 -21.31 21.82
CA GLU A 324 5.82 -20.52 20.77
C GLU A 324 6.90 -21.32 20.03
N THR A 325 6.81 -21.37 18.70
CA THR A 325 7.79 -22.03 17.82
C THR A 325 8.65 -21.01 17.09
N PHE A 326 9.79 -21.45 16.52
CA PHE A 326 10.60 -20.58 15.69
C PHE A 326 9.83 -20.02 14.48
N THR A 327 8.94 -20.84 13.91
CA THR A 327 8.14 -20.45 12.74
C THR A 327 7.15 -19.35 13.10
N THR A 328 6.39 -19.54 14.18
CA THR A 328 5.32 -18.62 14.61
C THR A 328 5.88 -17.26 15.05
N LEU A 329 6.93 -17.25 15.87
CA LEU A 329 7.58 -16.01 16.32
C LEU A 329 8.13 -15.19 15.14
N ARG A 330 8.80 -15.86 14.19
CA ARG A 330 9.31 -15.22 12.99
C ARG A 330 8.19 -14.64 12.12
N GLU A 331 7.08 -15.36 11.99
CA GLU A 331 5.93 -14.90 11.21
C GLU A 331 5.29 -13.66 11.82
N GLN A 332 5.11 -13.63 13.14
CA GLN A 332 4.59 -12.47 13.87
C GLN A 332 5.48 -11.25 13.70
N ILE A 333 6.80 -11.39 13.87
CA ILE A 333 7.75 -10.28 13.71
C ILE A 333 7.74 -9.72 12.28
N VAL A 334 7.76 -10.60 11.27
CA VAL A 334 7.71 -10.19 9.86
C VAL A 334 6.38 -9.49 9.57
N GLN A 335 5.26 -10.04 10.05
CA GLN A 335 3.94 -9.45 9.85
C GLN A 335 3.82 -8.09 10.53
N SER A 336 4.32 -7.94 11.75
CA SER A 336 4.37 -6.64 12.46
C SER A 336 5.20 -5.60 11.70
N THR A 337 6.31 -6.00 11.07
CA THR A 337 7.11 -5.11 10.22
C THR A 337 6.30 -4.63 8.99
N ILE A 338 5.62 -5.56 8.32
CA ILE A 338 4.78 -5.26 7.14
C ILE A 338 3.59 -4.36 7.52
N ASP A 339 2.92 -4.67 8.63
CA ASP A 339 1.80 -3.89 9.15
C ASP A 339 2.23 -2.46 9.49
N LEU A 340 3.40 -2.27 10.11
CA LEU A 340 3.92 -0.94 10.42
C LEU A 340 4.19 -0.12 9.16
N ALA A 341 4.80 -0.74 8.13
CA ALA A 341 5.00 -0.09 6.83
C ALA A 341 3.67 0.30 6.17
N ARG A 342 2.65 -0.58 6.24
CA ARG A 342 1.29 -0.31 5.75
C ARG A 342 0.62 0.84 6.50
N ASP A 343 0.71 0.86 7.83
CA ASP A 343 0.10 1.90 8.65
C ASP A 343 0.74 3.27 8.39
N ARG A 344 2.07 3.32 8.19
CA ARG A 344 2.79 4.54 7.78
C ARG A 344 2.39 5.00 6.38
N GLN A 345 2.31 4.09 5.41
CA GLN A 345 1.85 4.40 4.06
C GLN A 345 0.43 4.97 4.06
N GLY A 346 -0.48 4.36 4.84
CA GLY A 346 -1.86 4.84 4.99
C GLY A 346 -1.93 6.26 5.58
N ARG A 347 -1.14 6.55 6.62
CA ARG A 347 -1.05 7.89 7.21
C ARG A 347 -0.52 8.93 6.24
N ASN A 348 0.55 8.61 5.51
CA ASN A 348 1.11 9.51 4.48
C ASN A 348 0.09 9.79 3.37
N LYS A 349 -0.72 8.79 3.00
CA LYS A 349 -1.82 8.95 2.03
C LYS A 349 -2.91 9.86 2.56
N GLU A 350 -3.36 9.66 3.80
CA GLU A 350 -4.37 10.50 4.45
C GLU A 350 -3.92 11.95 4.60
N GLU A 351 -2.69 12.18 5.04
CA GLU A 351 -2.11 13.51 5.16
C GLU A 351 -2.02 14.22 3.81
N SER A 352 -1.54 13.52 2.78
CA SER A 352 -1.47 14.05 1.41
C SER A 352 -2.85 14.43 0.89
N LEU A 353 -3.89 13.62 1.15
CA LEU A 353 -5.26 13.93 0.77
C LEU A 353 -5.81 15.17 1.49
N ARG A 354 -5.53 15.34 2.79
CA ARG A 354 -5.93 16.55 3.53
C ARG A 354 -5.28 17.80 2.96
N ILE A 355 -3.98 17.76 2.66
CA ILE A 355 -3.26 18.89 2.04
C ILE A 355 -3.85 19.22 0.67
N LEU A 356 -4.20 18.20 -0.13
CA LEU A 356 -4.80 18.40 -1.45
C LEU A 356 -6.20 19.02 -1.37
N GLU A 357 -7.00 18.68 -0.36
CA GLU A 357 -8.34 19.25 -0.18
C GLU A 357 -8.29 20.78 -0.09
N ASP A 358 -7.28 21.31 0.60
CA ASP A 358 -7.07 22.75 0.77
C ASP A 358 -6.31 23.41 -0.40
N SER A 359 -5.34 22.71 -1.00
CA SER A 359 -4.39 23.31 -1.97
C SER A 359 -4.71 23.06 -3.44
N ASP A 360 -5.38 21.95 -3.78
CA ASP A 360 -5.71 21.55 -5.15
C ASP A 360 -6.97 20.68 -5.15
N LEU A 361 -8.11 21.33 -4.94
CA LEU A 361 -9.38 20.65 -4.77
C LEU A 361 -9.78 19.78 -5.97
N ASN A 362 -9.41 20.18 -7.19
CA ASN A 362 -9.69 19.38 -8.39
C ASN A 362 -8.91 18.07 -8.35
N LEU A 363 -7.62 18.13 -7.97
CA LEU A 363 -6.82 16.92 -7.79
C LEU A 363 -7.34 16.08 -6.63
N TYR A 364 -7.72 16.68 -5.50
CA TYR A 364 -8.36 15.96 -4.40
C TYR A 364 -9.59 15.17 -4.87
N ARG A 365 -10.51 15.83 -5.57
CA ARG A 365 -11.71 15.19 -6.16
C ARG A 365 -11.34 14.07 -7.10
N PHE A 366 -10.33 14.28 -7.95
CA PHE A 366 -9.85 13.26 -8.86
C PHE A 366 -9.29 12.05 -8.09
N ARG A 367 -8.60 12.24 -6.96
CA ARG A 367 -8.05 11.15 -6.15
C ARG A 367 -9.12 10.39 -5.34
N LEU A 368 -10.34 10.91 -5.20
CA LEU A 368 -11.44 10.18 -4.57
C LEU A 368 -11.75 8.90 -5.34
N ARG A 369 -12.04 7.84 -4.57
CA ARG A 369 -11.99 6.45 -5.05
C ARG A 369 -12.84 6.13 -6.29
N ASN A 370 -13.93 6.84 -6.58
CA ASN A 370 -14.73 6.60 -7.79
C ASN A 370 -15.67 7.78 -8.07
N HIS A 371 -16.35 7.72 -9.22
CA HIS A 371 -17.36 8.70 -9.62
C HIS A 371 -18.46 8.93 -8.56
N GLN A 372 -18.94 7.87 -7.90
CA GLN A 372 -19.98 8.00 -6.86
C GLN A 372 -19.48 8.80 -5.65
N ASN A 373 -18.23 8.60 -5.24
CA ASN A 373 -17.63 9.37 -4.15
C ASN A 373 -17.42 10.84 -4.54
N ARG A 374 -17.12 11.12 -5.82
CA ARG A 374 -17.08 12.50 -6.33
C ARG A 374 -18.45 13.16 -6.26
N GLN A 375 -19.50 12.45 -6.68
CA GLN A 375 -20.88 12.95 -6.59
C GLN A 375 -21.31 13.19 -5.14
N LEU A 376 -21.09 12.24 -4.24
CA LEU A 376 -21.43 12.38 -2.82
C LEU A 376 -20.71 13.56 -2.15
N HIS A 377 -19.45 13.78 -2.51
CA HIS A 377 -18.69 14.93 -2.03
C HIS A 377 -19.32 16.26 -2.53
N ASP A 378 -19.69 16.35 -3.79
CA ASP A 378 -20.33 17.55 -4.34
C ASP A 378 -21.72 17.79 -3.74
N GLU A 379 -22.51 16.74 -3.53
CA GLU A 379 -23.80 16.81 -2.83
C GLU A 379 -23.65 17.29 -1.38
N LYS A 380 -22.65 16.76 -0.66
CA LYS A 380 -22.34 17.17 0.70
C LYS A 380 -22.01 18.67 0.76
N ARG A 381 -21.13 19.15 -0.12
CA ARG A 381 -20.75 20.57 -0.15
C ARG A 381 -21.94 21.47 -0.49
N GLN A 382 -22.74 21.11 -1.48
CA GLN A 382 -23.95 21.86 -1.80
C GLN A 382 -24.95 21.89 -0.64
N ALA A 383 -24.98 20.86 0.20
CA ALA A 383 -25.80 20.84 1.40
C ALA A 383 -25.22 21.77 2.48
N GLU A 384 -23.90 21.79 2.66
CA GLU A 384 -23.20 22.69 3.59
C GLU A 384 -23.37 24.16 3.20
N GLU A 385 -23.17 24.52 1.93
CA GLU A 385 -23.40 25.88 1.42
C GLU A 385 -24.86 26.33 1.61
N ARG A 386 -25.82 25.41 1.41
CA ARG A 386 -27.25 25.70 1.65
C ARG A 386 -27.55 25.90 3.15
N ALA A 387 -26.86 25.17 4.02
CA ALA A 387 -27.01 25.31 5.47
C ALA A 387 -26.42 26.65 5.95
N GLU A 388 -25.23 27.01 5.48
CA GLU A 388 -24.58 28.29 5.80
C GLU A 388 -25.43 29.48 5.33
N GLN A 389 -25.94 29.45 4.10
CA GLN A 389 -26.85 30.48 3.59
C GLN A 389 -28.16 30.57 4.39
N ALA A 390 -28.66 29.45 4.91
CA ALA A 390 -29.86 29.42 5.74
C ALA A 390 -29.59 30.03 7.13
N GLU A 391 -28.42 29.77 7.70
CA GLU A 391 -27.96 30.35 8.97
C GLU A 391 -27.75 31.87 8.84
N GLU A 392 -27.06 32.34 7.80
CA GLU A 392 -26.90 33.77 7.52
C GLU A 392 -28.26 34.48 7.34
N ARG A 393 -29.21 33.82 6.66
CA ARG A 393 -30.58 34.34 6.53
C ARG A 393 -31.30 34.40 7.87
N ALA A 394 -31.16 33.37 8.70
CA ALA A 394 -31.78 33.32 10.02
C ALA A 394 -31.24 34.43 10.91
N GLU A 395 -29.92 34.61 10.96
CA GLU A 395 -29.28 35.70 11.71
C GLU A 395 -29.73 37.08 11.22
N ARG A 396 -29.81 37.27 9.89
CA ARG A 396 -30.27 38.53 9.31
C ARG A 396 -31.72 38.83 9.71
N LEU A 397 -32.60 37.83 9.62
CA LEU A 397 -34.00 37.97 10.03
C LEU A 397 -34.12 38.24 11.53
N GLU A 398 -33.27 37.62 12.36
CA GLU A 398 -33.25 37.86 13.80
C GLU A 398 -32.80 39.29 14.13
N ARG A 399 -31.79 39.82 13.43
CA ARG A 399 -31.37 41.23 13.55
C ARG A 399 -32.47 42.20 13.11
N GLU A 400 -33.18 41.91 12.01
CA GLU A 400 -34.30 42.71 11.52
C GLU A 400 -35.51 42.67 12.49
N LEU A 401 -35.79 41.50 13.10
CA LEU A 401 -36.80 41.32 14.14
C LEU A 401 -36.44 42.05 15.44
N ALA A 402 -35.17 42.01 15.85
CA ALA A 402 -34.68 42.76 17.01
C ALA A 402 -34.78 44.28 16.79
N ALA A 403 -34.42 44.77 15.60
CA ALA A 403 -34.53 46.17 15.23
C ALA A 403 -35.99 46.66 15.18
N SER A 404 -36.90 45.84 14.64
CA SER A 404 -38.34 46.16 14.61
C SER A 404 -38.98 46.11 16.00
N ARG A 405 -38.58 45.17 16.89
CA ARG A 405 -38.98 45.19 18.31
C ARG A 405 -38.48 46.44 19.04
N GLY A 406 -37.24 46.88 18.79
CA GLY A 406 -36.71 48.14 19.32
C GLY A 406 -37.47 49.39 18.82
N GLY A 407 -37.93 49.37 17.57
CA GLY A 407 -38.78 50.42 17.00
C GLY A 407 -40.19 50.49 17.61
N VAL A 408 -40.79 49.33 17.92
CA VAL A 408 -42.11 49.23 18.56
C VAL A 408 -42.08 49.72 20.01
N VAL A 409 -41.00 49.45 20.77
CA VAL A 409 -40.83 49.99 22.13
C VAL A 409 -40.70 51.53 22.13
N ARG A 410 -40.12 52.11 21.07
CA ARG A 410 -40.04 53.58 20.91
C ARG A 410 -41.38 54.24 20.54
N LEU A 411 -42.28 53.51 19.88
CA LEU A 411 -43.61 53.99 19.48
C LEU A 411 -44.69 53.77 20.56
N LEU A 412 -44.49 52.83 21.49
CA LEU A 412 -45.49 52.48 22.53
C LEU A 412 -45.10 52.89 23.97
N GLY A 413 -44.03 53.67 24.17
CA GLY A 413 -43.54 53.96 25.53
C GLY A 413 -42.80 55.29 25.72
N THR A 414 -43.52 56.41 25.70
CA THR A 414 -43.30 57.46 26.73
C THR A 414 -44.65 57.76 27.38
N PRO A 415 -44.91 57.28 28.60
CA PRO A 415 -46.01 57.80 29.40
C PRO A 415 -45.69 59.26 29.72
N ARG A 416 -46.55 60.19 29.31
CA ARG A 416 -46.59 61.54 29.89
C ARG A 416 -46.98 61.40 31.37
N ALA A 417 -45.99 61.28 32.24
CA ALA A 417 -46.16 61.54 33.66
C ALA A 417 -46.29 63.06 33.86
N GLY A 418 -47.32 63.46 34.58
CA GLY A 418 -47.84 64.82 34.62
C GLY A 418 -46.93 65.86 35.27
N GLN A 419 -47.19 67.11 34.89
CA GLN A 419 -46.88 68.29 35.68
C GLN A 419 -48.20 69.05 35.93
N ASP A 420 -48.60 69.01 37.19
CA ASP A 420 -49.06 70.14 38.00
C ASP A 420 -50.25 70.96 37.52
N GLY A 421 -51.43 70.55 37.96
CA GLY A 421 -52.51 71.48 38.30
C GLY A 421 -52.39 71.88 39.77
N SER A 422 -51.88 73.07 40.02
CA SER A 422 -52.21 73.84 41.23
C SER A 422 -52.86 75.15 40.78
N PHE A 423 -54.13 75.37 41.16
CA PHE A 423 -54.79 76.66 41.05
C PHE A 423 -54.97 77.22 42.47
N PRO A 424 -54.73 78.53 42.67
CA PRO A 424 -54.91 79.19 43.97
C PRO A 424 -56.40 79.47 44.24
N GLN A 425 -56.68 79.91 45.48
CA GLN A 425 -58.00 80.25 46.04
C GLN A 425 -58.99 80.90 45.07
#